data_AF-A0A7W4ZTI2-F1
#
_entry.id   AF-A0A7W4ZTI2-F1
#
_cell.length_a   1.000
_cell.length_b   1.000
_cell.length_c   1.000
_cell.angle_alpha   90.00
_cell.angle_beta   90.00
_cell.angle_gamma   90.00
#
_symmetry.space_group_name_H-M   'P 1'
#
loop_
_entity.id
_entity.type
_entity.pdbx_description
1 polymer ?
#
loop_
_entity_poly.entity_id
_entity_poly.type
_entity_poly.pdbx_seq_one_letter_code
_entity_poly.pdbx_strand_id
1 'polypeptide(L)'
;MDAELVSDAAARLPVLVGPVEMTGDRIAEFADAVGDPHPAYRCAEAARALGHPDVIAPPTFAVRLAAQAEAAVVATHPLGYDYTSAVHLSQEYRHIRPIRKGDVLTARARLVKVRRAMGGGLITVEVTIEAEDGTAVTVSTAQMLSTQPVPEPAAADTEERAYEALADFIARDSFVCLGARAALKRNTISHRHCGDLGSTAAVRDTLSGLEDFLESLEPGERSYASFVATFDSLPDTSEPAFEDTMWRHLQDMHDRDSGHHPWSTQYASDPSSPRFAFSVGGHPFFVVGLHPGASRPSRRFAMPALVFNSHLQFNAMGRTFFRMRKKIRERDHDLNGSMNPSLTTYRSEARHYSGRMTEPDWGCPFTPRSTKPV
;
A
#
# COMPACT_ATOMS: atom_id res chain seq x y z
N MET A 1 -0.27 -7.55 -27.56
CA MET A 1 -1.59 -7.10 -27.10
C MET A 1 -1.31 -6.33 -25.82
N ASP A 2 -1.13 -5.03 -26.01
CA ASP A 2 -0.49 -4.11 -25.07
C ASP A 2 -1.45 -3.78 -23.94
N ALA A 3 -1.24 -4.39 -22.78
CA ALA A 3 -1.94 -3.98 -21.57
C ALA A 3 -1.35 -2.66 -21.10
N GLU A 4 -2.16 -1.59 -21.23
CA GLU A 4 -1.96 -0.33 -20.56
C GLU A 4 -1.71 -0.56 -19.06
N LEU A 5 -0.45 -0.44 -18.63
CA LEU A 5 -0.06 -0.25 -17.23
C LEU A 5 -0.50 1.13 -16.67
N VAL A 6 -1.54 1.76 -17.26
CA VAL A 6 -1.69 3.22 -17.26
C VAL A 6 -2.65 3.76 -16.20
N SER A 7 -3.53 2.98 -15.56
CA SER A 7 -4.61 3.63 -14.80
C SER A 7 -4.25 4.13 -13.40
N ASP A 8 -3.27 3.54 -12.69
CA ASP A 8 -3.12 3.82 -11.24
C ASP A 8 -1.95 4.76 -10.88
N ALA A 9 -0.88 4.80 -11.68
CA ALA A 9 0.26 5.69 -11.43
C ALA A 9 -0.03 7.17 -11.73
N ALA A 10 -0.96 7.44 -12.66
CA ALA A 10 -1.37 8.79 -13.05
C ALA A 10 -2.31 9.47 -12.03
N ALA A 11 -2.86 8.72 -11.07
CA ALA A 11 -3.80 9.22 -10.06
C ALA A 11 -3.12 9.86 -8.83
N ARG A 12 -1.79 9.86 -8.77
CA ARG A 12 -1.04 10.38 -7.61
C ARG A 12 -0.89 11.90 -7.66
N LEU A 13 -0.82 12.51 -6.47
CA LEU A 13 -0.62 13.94 -6.30
C LEU A 13 0.66 14.41 -7.03
N PRO A 14 0.64 15.59 -7.67
CA PRO A 14 1.79 16.11 -8.39
C PRO A 14 2.96 16.38 -7.44
N VAL A 15 4.18 16.11 -7.93
CA VAL A 15 5.42 16.35 -7.17
C VAL A 15 5.82 17.82 -7.31
N LEU A 16 6.15 18.47 -6.18
CA LEU A 16 6.52 19.88 -6.14
C LEU A 16 8.01 20.06 -5.79
N VAL A 17 8.69 20.94 -6.52
CA VAL A 17 10.06 21.37 -6.25
C VAL A 17 10.11 22.90 -6.21
N GLY A 18 10.64 23.45 -5.12
CA GLY A 18 10.67 24.89 -4.84
C GLY A 18 9.77 25.29 -3.66
N PRO A 19 9.46 26.58 -3.49
CA PRO A 19 9.81 27.70 -4.38
C PRO A 19 11.32 28.02 -4.42
N VAL A 20 11.81 28.53 -5.55
CA VAL A 20 13.22 28.90 -5.75
C VAL A 20 13.32 30.27 -6.41
N GLU A 21 14.08 31.19 -5.82
CA GLU A 21 14.39 32.49 -6.43
C GLU A 21 15.46 32.37 -7.53
N MET A 22 15.20 33.00 -8.67
CA MET A 22 16.08 33.06 -9.83
C MET A 22 17.00 34.27 -9.71
N THR A 23 18.26 34.04 -9.34
CA THR A 23 19.25 35.11 -9.22
C THR A 23 20.02 35.31 -10.53
N GLY A 24 20.59 36.50 -10.72
CA GLY A 24 21.45 36.80 -11.88
C GLY A 24 22.68 35.88 -11.93
N ASP A 25 23.28 35.59 -10.77
CA ASP A 25 24.46 34.71 -10.67
C ASP A 25 24.13 33.29 -11.12
N ARG A 26 22.97 32.74 -10.75
CA ARG A 26 22.53 31.40 -11.19
C ARG A 26 22.35 31.35 -12.70
N ILE A 27 21.75 32.41 -13.27
CA ILE A 27 21.54 32.51 -14.72
C ILE A 27 22.88 32.60 -15.45
N ALA A 28 23.80 33.45 -14.96
CA ALA A 28 25.12 33.62 -15.54
C ALA A 28 25.96 32.34 -15.45
N GLU A 29 25.97 31.68 -14.29
CA GLU A 29 26.66 30.40 -14.06
C GLU A 29 26.21 29.33 -15.05
N PHE A 30 24.90 29.20 -15.27
CA PHE A 30 24.38 28.25 -16.24
C PHE A 30 24.76 28.64 -17.68
N ALA A 31 24.66 29.92 -18.03
CA ALA A 31 25.06 30.41 -19.35
C ALA A 31 26.54 30.14 -19.63
N ASP A 32 27.41 30.30 -18.63
CA ASP A 32 28.83 29.96 -18.72
C ASP A 32 29.03 28.44 -18.89
N ALA A 33 28.31 27.63 -18.11
CA ALA A 33 28.41 26.17 -18.16
C ALA A 33 28.00 25.58 -19.52
N VAL A 34 27.02 26.18 -20.20
CA VAL A 34 26.59 25.77 -21.56
C VAL A 34 27.36 26.49 -22.67
N GLY A 35 28.23 27.44 -22.31
CA GLY A 35 29.05 28.20 -23.25
C GLY A 35 28.27 29.19 -24.13
N ASP A 36 27.11 29.68 -23.68
CA ASP A 36 26.32 30.66 -24.44
C ASP A 36 26.73 32.11 -24.05
N PRO A 37 27.37 32.85 -24.97
CA PRO A 37 27.93 34.16 -24.67
C PRO A 37 26.90 35.29 -24.75
N HIS A 38 25.63 35.01 -25.06
CA HIS A 38 24.66 36.07 -25.31
C HIS A 38 24.53 37.04 -24.11
N PRO A 39 24.65 38.37 -24.33
CA PRO A 39 24.83 39.32 -23.23
C PRO A 39 23.57 39.52 -22.36
N ALA A 40 22.38 39.21 -22.87
CA ALA A 40 21.13 39.32 -22.10
C ALA A 40 21.06 38.39 -20.87
N TYR A 41 21.96 37.41 -20.76
CA TYR A 41 22.04 36.53 -19.60
C TYR A 41 22.90 37.09 -18.46
N ARG A 42 23.62 38.19 -18.71
CA ARG A 42 24.58 38.77 -17.74
C ARG A 42 24.38 40.28 -17.55
N CYS A 43 23.78 40.97 -18.53
CA CYS A 43 23.65 42.41 -18.55
C CYS A 43 22.19 42.85 -18.70
N ALA A 44 21.68 43.58 -17.69
CA ALA A 44 20.33 44.13 -17.67
C ALA A 44 20.08 45.14 -18.82
N GLU A 45 21.10 45.91 -19.23
CA GLU A 45 20.97 46.82 -20.38
C GLU A 45 20.80 46.06 -21.69
N ALA A 46 21.58 45.00 -21.91
CA ALA A 46 21.46 44.15 -23.09
C ALA A 46 20.10 43.44 -23.14
N ALA A 47 19.58 42.97 -22.00
CA ALA A 47 18.25 42.36 -21.92
C ALA A 47 17.14 43.39 -22.23
N ARG A 48 17.27 44.62 -21.71
CA ARG A 48 16.33 45.72 -22.00
C ARG A 48 16.34 46.17 -23.45
N ALA A 49 17.50 46.15 -24.12
CA ALA A 49 17.60 46.41 -25.55
C ALA A 49 16.80 45.40 -26.40
N LEU A 50 16.50 44.21 -25.85
CA LEU A 50 15.66 43.17 -26.47
C LEU A 50 14.20 43.21 -25.99
N GLY A 51 13.83 44.20 -25.19
CA GLY A 51 12.46 44.35 -24.67
C GLY A 51 12.16 43.53 -23.42
N HIS A 52 13.17 42.98 -22.75
CA HIS A 52 13.00 42.29 -21.46
C HIS A 52 13.20 43.26 -20.28
N PRO A 53 12.50 43.08 -19.15
CA PRO A 53 12.60 44.01 -18.02
C PRO A 53 13.97 43.98 -17.29
N ASP A 54 14.60 42.81 -17.24
CA ASP A 54 15.92 42.55 -16.64
C ASP A 54 16.52 41.29 -17.30
N VAL A 55 17.67 40.83 -16.82
CA VAL A 55 18.36 39.59 -17.22
C VAL A 55 17.39 38.42 -17.34
N ILE A 56 17.46 37.72 -18.46
CA ILE A 56 16.68 36.51 -18.75
C ILE A 56 17.58 35.27 -18.71
N ALA A 57 17.00 34.11 -18.45
CA ALA A 57 17.73 32.86 -18.50
C ALA A 57 17.85 32.32 -19.93
N PRO A 58 18.94 31.59 -20.26
CA PRO A 58 18.98 30.76 -21.46
C PRO A 58 17.75 29.84 -21.55
N PRO A 59 17.18 29.54 -22.73
CA PRO A 59 15.97 28.73 -22.84
C PRO A 59 16.06 27.38 -22.12
N THR A 60 17.21 26.71 -22.19
CA THR A 60 17.43 25.41 -21.54
C THR A 60 17.68 25.50 -20.03
N PHE A 61 17.76 26.70 -19.44
CA PHE A 61 17.91 26.87 -17.99
C PHE A 61 16.77 26.22 -17.20
N ALA A 62 15.58 26.09 -17.80
CA ALA A 62 14.43 25.39 -17.22
C ALA A 62 14.76 23.96 -16.76
N VAL A 63 15.77 23.31 -17.36
CA VAL A 63 16.25 21.97 -16.96
C VAL A 63 16.61 21.89 -15.48
N ARG A 64 17.08 22.99 -14.87
CA ARG A 64 17.52 23.01 -13.46
C ARG A 64 16.40 22.66 -12.49
N LEU A 65 15.17 23.11 -12.78
CA LEU A 65 13.98 22.79 -11.99
C LEU A 65 13.29 21.53 -12.52
N ALA A 66 13.21 21.38 -13.85
CA ALA A 66 12.55 20.24 -14.48
C ALA A 66 13.20 18.91 -14.08
N ALA A 67 14.53 18.79 -14.17
CA ALA A 67 15.25 17.56 -13.83
C ALA A 67 15.11 17.17 -12.35
N GLN A 68 15.04 18.15 -11.44
CA GLN A 68 14.80 17.87 -10.02
C GLN A 68 13.39 17.31 -9.80
N ALA A 69 12.39 17.87 -10.47
CA ALA A 69 11.01 17.41 -10.36
C ALA A 69 10.82 16.03 -11.04
N GLU A 70 11.48 15.79 -12.17
CA GLU A 70 11.53 14.49 -12.86
C GLU A 70 12.16 13.40 -11.99
N ALA A 71 13.32 13.68 -11.37
CA ALA A 71 13.98 12.76 -10.46
C ALA A 71 13.09 12.42 -9.24
N ALA A 72 12.36 13.40 -8.73
CA ALA A 72 11.43 13.19 -7.62
C ALA A 72 10.20 12.37 -8.04
N VAL A 73 9.70 12.49 -9.28
CA VAL A 73 8.68 11.58 -9.84
C VAL A 73 9.21 10.15 -9.88
N VAL A 74 10.40 9.94 -10.44
CA VAL A 74 11.03 8.60 -10.51
C VAL A 74 11.19 7.98 -9.12
N ALA A 75 11.67 8.74 -8.14
CA ALA A 75 11.92 8.24 -6.79
C ALA A 75 10.63 7.83 -6.03
N THR A 76 9.49 8.41 -6.40
CA THR A 76 8.22 8.22 -5.67
C THR A 76 7.25 7.26 -6.36
N HIS A 77 7.59 6.76 -7.56
CA HIS A 77 6.73 5.87 -8.34
C HIS A 77 7.42 4.51 -8.56
N PRO A 78 6.82 3.39 -8.11
CA PRO A 78 7.33 2.07 -8.42
C PRO A 78 6.99 1.73 -9.89
N LEU A 79 7.96 1.95 -10.78
CA LEU A 79 7.78 1.84 -12.24
C LEU A 79 8.25 0.50 -12.83
N GLY A 80 8.71 -0.44 -11.99
CA GLY A 80 9.20 -1.77 -12.39
C GLY A 80 10.56 -1.80 -13.11
N TYR A 81 11.19 -0.63 -13.29
CA TYR A 81 12.50 -0.48 -13.90
C TYR A 81 13.32 0.51 -13.09
N ASP A 82 14.64 0.34 -13.11
CA ASP A 82 15.58 1.23 -12.44
C ASP A 82 15.88 2.42 -13.35
N TYR A 83 15.33 3.59 -13.01
CA TYR A 83 15.55 4.81 -13.78
C TYR A 83 16.75 5.63 -13.31
N THR A 84 17.54 5.16 -12.32
CA THR A 84 18.78 5.83 -11.91
C THR A 84 19.84 5.85 -13.01
N SER A 85 19.78 4.86 -13.91
CA SER A 85 20.64 4.73 -15.10
C SER A 85 19.85 4.86 -16.41
N ALA A 86 18.69 5.51 -16.37
CA ALA A 86 17.85 5.68 -17.56
C ALA A 86 18.53 6.51 -18.64
N VAL A 87 18.23 6.15 -19.90
CA VAL A 87 18.56 6.97 -21.05
C VAL A 87 17.49 8.04 -21.20
N HIS A 88 17.90 9.31 -21.17
CA HIS A 88 17.04 10.44 -21.48
C HIS A 88 16.90 10.56 -23.00
N LEU A 89 15.71 10.26 -23.53
CA LEU A 89 15.47 10.12 -24.97
C LEU A 89 15.10 11.43 -25.66
N SER A 90 14.27 12.24 -25.02
CA SER A 90 13.84 13.52 -25.60
C SER A 90 13.50 14.52 -24.51
N GLN A 91 13.67 15.79 -24.87
CA GLN A 91 13.38 16.94 -24.05
C GLN A 91 12.71 18.02 -24.90
N GLU A 92 11.54 18.48 -24.47
CA GLU A 92 10.83 19.60 -25.09
C GLU A 92 10.59 20.69 -24.06
N TYR A 93 10.73 21.95 -24.47
CA TYR A 93 10.38 23.11 -23.66
C TYR A 93 9.43 24.01 -24.43
N ARG A 94 8.30 24.32 -23.81
CA ARG A 94 7.37 25.36 -24.26
C ARG A 94 7.41 26.53 -23.29
N HIS A 95 8.12 27.58 -23.67
CA HIS A 95 8.20 28.81 -22.89
C HIS A 95 6.97 29.69 -23.14
N ILE A 96 6.17 29.96 -22.09
CA ILE A 96 5.11 30.97 -22.13
C ILE A 96 5.74 32.36 -22.09
N ARG A 97 6.77 32.54 -21.26
CA ARG A 97 7.68 33.69 -21.24
C ARG A 97 9.08 33.24 -20.82
N PRO A 98 10.14 34.04 -21.07
CA PRO A 98 11.46 33.76 -20.50
C PRO A 98 11.42 33.74 -18.97
N ILE A 99 12.21 32.84 -18.38
CA ILE A 99 12.58 32.91 -16.96
C ILE A 99 13.45 34.14 -16.78
N ARG A 100 13.19 34.92 -15.72
CA ARG A 100 13.84 36.21 -15.45
C ARG A 100 14.54 36.17 -14.11
N LYS A 101 15.57 37.00 -13.97
CA LYS A 101 16.10 37.37 -12.66
C LYS A 101 14.97 37.94 -11.80
N GLY A 102 14.88 37.49 -10.55
CA GLY A 102 13.85 37.85 -9.58
C GLY A 102 12.58 36.99 -9.63
N ASP A 103 12.42 36.10 -10.62
CA ASP A 103 11.32 35.12 -10.57
C ASP A 103 11.47 34.21 -9.34
N VAL A 104 10.37 33.96 -8.63
CA VAL A 104 10.26 32.89 -7.62
C VAL A 104 9.44 31.77 -8.24
N LEU A 105 10.07 30.62 -8.49
CA LEU A 105 9.49 29.55 -9.30
C LEU A 105 9.28 28.26 -8.51
N THR A 106 8.16 27.60 -8.79
CA THR A 106 7.83 26.24 -8.32
C THR A 106 7.64 25.33 -9.53
N ALA A 107 8.28 24.17 -9.53
CA ALA A 107 8.08 23.14 -10.55
C ALA A 107 7.09 22.09 -10.04
N ARG A 108 6.06 21.82 -10.85
CA ARG A 108 5.02 20.82 -10.61
C ARG A 108 5.13 19.72 -11.66
N ALA A 109 5.55 18.53 -11.25
CA ALA A 109 5.72 17.39 -12.16
C ALA A 109 4.56 16.39 -12.08
N ARG A 110 4.25 15.81 -13.23
CA ARG A 110 3.27 14.73 -13.40
C ARG A 110 3.81 13.66 -14.33
N LEU A 111 3.59 12.39 -13.97
CA LEU A 111 3.84 11.26 -14.85
C LEU A 111 2.68 11.17 -15.86
N VAL A 112 2.94 11.46 -17.14
CA VAL A 112 1.88 11.53 -18.16
C VAL A 112 1.71 10.25 -18.95
N LYS A 113 2.76 9.41 -19.02
CA LYS A 113 2.71 8.14 -19.75
C LYS A 113 3.73 7.15 -19.21
N VAL A 114 3.33 5.88 -19.13
CA VAL A 114 4.20 4.74 -18.84
C VAL A 114 3.88 3.64 -19.84
N ARG A 115 4.90 3.09 -20.52
CA ARG A 115 4.72 1.96 -21.42
C ARG A 115 5.97 1.13 -21.53
N ARG A 116 5.84 -0.13 -21.94
CA ARG A 116 6.98 -0.92 -22.39
C ARG A 116 7.35 -0.54 -23.83
N ALA A 117 8.62 -0.28 -24.08
CA ALA A 117 9.13 0.01 -25.41
C ALA A 117 10.63 -0.31 -25.46
N MET A 118 11.15 -0.72 -26.63
CA MET A 118 12.60 -0.93 -26.83
C MET A 118 13.25 -1.86 -25.79
N GLY A 119 12.52 -2.88 -25.32
CA GLY A 119 13.01 -3.81 -24.30
C GLY A 119 13.04 -3.26 -22.86
N GLY A 120 12.49 -2.06 -22.62
CA GLY A 120 12.50 -1.40 -21.33
C GLY A 120 11.19 -0.71 -20.95
N GLY A 121 11.20 -0.02 -19.82
CA GLY A 121 10.16 0.91 -19.38
C GLY A 121 10.43 2.31 -19.91
N LEU A 122 9.52 2.81 -20.76
CA LEU A 122 9.53 4.15 -21.30
C LEU A 122 8.48 5.00 -20.57
N ILE A 123 8.95 6.06 -19.92
CA ILE A 123 8.11 7.03 -19.24
C ILE A 123 8.13 8.39 -19.94
N THR A 124 7.06 9.13 -19.75
CA THR A 124 6.97 10.55 -20.12
C THR A 124 6.54 11.33 -18.89
N VAL A 125 7.31 12.36 -18.56
CA VAL A 125 7.05 13.26 -17.43
C VAL A 125 6.83 14.66 -18.00
N GLU A 126 5.79 15.33 -17.53
CA GLU A 126 5.55 16.74 -17.82
C GLU A 126 5.76 17.55 -16.54
N VAL A 127 6.48 18.66 -16.64
CA VAL A 127 6.72 19.59 -15.55
C VAL A 127 6.23 20.98 -15.94
N THR A 128 5.31 21.53 -15.15
CA THR A 128 4.90 22.92 -15.27
C THR A 128 5.68 23.75 -14.26
N ILE A 129 6.45 24.72 -14.73
CA ILE A 129 7.17 25.68 -13.90
C ILE A 129 6.29 26.93 -13.79
N GLU A 130 5.87 27.24 -12.56
CA GLU A 130 4.91 28.28 -12.20
C GLU A 130 5.61 29.40 -11.43
N ALA A 131 5.20 30.64 -11.65
CA ALA A 131 5.58 31.77 -10.79
C ALA A 131 4.77 31.76 -9.48
N GLU A 132 5.15 32.64 -8.54
CA GLU A 132 4.50 32.76 -7.22
C GLU A 132 2.97 33.00 -7.31
N ASP A 133 2.51 33.71 -8.35
CA ASP A 133 1.08 33.96 -8.60
C ASP A 133 0.33 32.77 -9.23
N GLY A 134 1.00 31.63 -9.43
CA GLY A 134 0.47 30.44 -10.09
C GLY A 134 0.49 30.47 -11.61
N THR A 135 1.00 31.54 -12.23
CA THR A 135 1.07 31.63 -13.70
C THR A 135 2.17 30.72 -14.24
N ALA A 136 1.83 29.89 -15.23
CA ALA A 136 2.81 29.04 -15.91
C ALA A 136 3.84 29.89 -16.68
N VAL A 137 5.12 29.63 -16.45
CA VAL A 137 6.26 30.28 -17.11
C VAL A 137 6.82 29.38 -18.21
N THR A 138 7.00 28.09 -17.94
CA THR A 138 7.53 27.11 -18.89
C THR A 138 6.91 25.75 -18.62
N VAL A 139 6.58 25.01 -19.68
CA VAL A 139 6.22 23.59 -19.60
C VAL A 139 7.35 22.78 -20.21
N SER A 140 7.84 21.79 -19.48
CA SER A 140 8.88 20.83 -19.88
C SER A 140 8.24 19.47 -20.08
N THR A 141 8.60 18.76 -21.15
CA THR A 141 8.23 17.36 -21.36
C THR A 141 9.47 16.54 -21.63
N ALA A 142 9.69 15.52 -20.80
CA ALA A 142 10.84 14.63 -20.86
C ALA A 142 10.40 13.19 -21.14
N GLN A 143 11.19 12.45 -21.92
CA GLN A 143 11.04 11.00 -22.08
C GLN A 143 12.29 10.28 -21.59
N MET A 144 12.10 9.25 -20.77
CA MET A 144 13.17 8.42 -20.21
C MET A 144 12.89 6.95 -20.48
N LEU A 145 13.93 6.21 -20.84
CA LEU A 145 13.89 4.76 -21.05
C LEU A 145 14.87 4.08 -20.10
N SER A 146 14.39 3.10 -19.34
CA SER A 146 15.26 2.16 -18.63
C SER A 146 15.04 0.74 -19.16
N THR A 147 16.12 0.05 -19.50
CA THR A 147 16.11 -1.38 -19.87
C THR A 147 16.52 -2.28 -18.71
N GLN A 148 16.72 -1.73 -17.51
CA GLN A 148 17.12 -2.48 -16.32
C GLN A 148 15.85 -2.75 -15.50
N PRO A 149 15.22 -3.94 -15.64
CA PRO A 149 14.11 -4.29 -14.78
C PRO A 149 14.61 -4.33 -13.33
N VAL A 150 13.86 -3.72 -12.42
CA VAL A 150 14.04 -4.04 -11.00
C VAL A 150 13.43 -5.43 -10.84
N PRO A 151 14.20 -6.45 -10.38
CA PRO A 151 13.64 -7.77 -10.18
C PRO A 151 12.41 -7.66 -9.28
N GLU A 152 11.27 -8.10 -9.80
CA GLU A 152 10.13 -8.41 -8.94
C GLU A 152 10.63 -9.52 -8.01
N PRO A 153 10.55 -9.37 -6.68
CA PRO A 153 11.04 -10.40 -5.78
C PRO A 153 10.38 -11.74 -6.15
N ALA A 154 11.17 -12.81 -6.19
CA ALA A 154 10.63 -14.12 -6.56
C ALA A 154 9.49 -14.50 -5.60
N ALA A 155 8.45 -15.20 -6.07
CA ALA A 155 7.30 -15.55 -5.21
C ALA A 155 7.73 -16.31 -3.93
N ALA A 156 8.74 -17.18 -4.02
CA ALA A 156 9.31 -17.87 -2.86
C ALA A 156 10.07 -16.93 -1.90
N ASP A 157 10.78 -15.94 -2.43
CA ASP A 157 11.45 -14.90 -1.65
C ASP A 157 10.41 -13.96 -0.98
N THR A 158 9.29 -13.72 -1.64
CA THR A 158 8.19 -12.90 -1.11
C THR A 158 7.45 -13.62 0.02
N GLU A 159 7.16 -14.91 -0.15
CA GLU A 159 6.58 -15.77 0.88
C GLU A 159 7.46 -15.81 2.14
N GLU A 160 8.75 -16.14 1.97
CA GLU A 160 9.71 -16.26 3.08
C GLU A 160 9.87 -14.93 3.81
N ARG A 161 10.03 -13.81 3.09
CA ARG A 161 10.11 -12.47 3.69
C ARG A 161 8.83 -12.07 4.42
N ALA A 162 7.66 -12.43 3.89
CA ALA A 162 6.39 -12.16 4.56
C ALA A 162 6.25 -12.98 5.86
N TYR A 163 6.72 -14.23 5.86
CA TYR A 163 6.78 -15.07 7.05
C TYR A 163 7.75 -14.52 8.09
N GLU A 164 8.96 -14.11 7.67
CA GLU A 164 9.94 -13.48 8.55
C GLU A 164 9.38 -12.21 9.20
N ALA A 165 8.75 -11.33 8.41
CA ALA A 165 8.09 -10.14 8.93
C ALA A 165 7.01 -10.48 9.97
N LEU A 166 6.21 -11.53 9.72
CA LEU A 166 5.20 -12.02 10.66
C LEU A 166 5.83 -12.57 11.94
N ALA A 167 6.89 -13.37 11.83
CA ALA A 167 7.61 -13.94 12.96
C ALA A 167 8.21 -12.82 13.84
N ASP A 168 8.85 -11.83 13.22
CA ASP A 168 9.38 -10.64 13.89
C ASP A 168 8.27 -9.85 14.59
N PHE A 169 7.13 -9.66 13.93
CA PHE A 169 5.99 -8.97 14.51
C PHE A 169 5.46 -9.67 15.77
N ILE A 170 5.35 -11.00 15.74
CA ILE A 170 4.92 -11.82 16.89
C ILE A 170 5.97 -11.84 18.00
N ALA A 171 7.25 -11.74 17.66
CA ALA A 171 8.36 -11.79 18.61
C ALA A 171 8.49 -10.52 19.47
N ARG A 172 8.04 -9.36 18.96
CA ARG A 172 8.09 -8.05 19.65
C ARG A 172 7.51 -8.10 21.06
N ASP A 173 8.13 -7.37 21.99
CA ASP A 173 7.64 -7.27 23.37
C ASP A 173 6.27 -6.61 23.49
N SER A 174 5.94 -5.73 22.53
CA SER A 174 4.62 -5.09 22.43
C SER A 174 3.53 -6.02 21.90
N PHE A 175 3.86 -7.24 21.48
CA PHE A 175 2.89 -8.19 20.94
C PHE A 175 2.20 -9.00 22.05
N VAL A 176 0.92 -8.69 22.27
CA VAL A 176 0.13 -9.19 23.42
C VAL A 176 -0.43 -10.60 23.22
N CYS A 177 -0.54 -11.10 21.99
CA CYS A 177 -1.25 -12.34 21.71
C CYS A 177 -0.43 -13.58 22.09
N LEU A 178 -0.69 -14.12 23.28
CA LEU A 178 -0.04 -15.33 23.79
C LEU A 178 -0.25 -16.57 22.90
N GLY A 179 -1.41 -16.67 22.23
CA GLY A 179 -1.72 -17.79 21.33
C GLY A 179 -0.80 -17.82 20.12
N ALA A 180 -0.63 -16.68 19.45
CA ALA A 180 0.26 -16.56 18.31
C ALA A 180 1.74 -16.74 18.69
N ARG A 181 2.18 -16.25 19.87
CA ARG A 181 3.55 -16.55 20.37
C ARG A 181 3.75 -18.05 20.64
N ALA A 182 2.74 -18.74 21.17
CA ALA A 182 2.79 -20.18 21.36
C ALA A 182 2.80 -20.94 20.03
N ALA A 183 2.03 -20.48 19.03
CA ALA A 183 1.99 -21.04 17.69
C ALA A 183 3.36 -20.91 16.99
N LEU A 184 3.95 -19.72 17.02
CA LEU A 184 5.29 -19.47 16.46
C LEU A 184 6.35 -20.36 17.12
N LYS A 185 6.37 -20.43 18.45
CA LYS A 185 7.33 -21.26 19.20
C LYS A 185 7.20 -22.76 18.89
N ARG A 186 6.02 -23.22 18.51
CA ARG A 186 5.73 -24.63 18.21
C ARG A 186 5.74 -24.96 16.72
N ASN A 187 6.03 -23.98 15.88
CA ASN A 187 5.97 -24.10 14.43
C ASN A 187 4.60 -24.59 13.93
N THR A 188 3.52 -24.06 14.51
CA THR A 188 2.13 -24.40 14.16
C THR A 188 1.39 -23.25 13.48
N ILE A 189 2.13 -22.33 12.85
CA ILE A 189 1.58 -21.29 11.98
C ILE A 189 1.70 -21.79 10.54
N SER A 190 0.58 -22.06 9.90
CA SER A 190 0.54 -22.24 8.44
C SER A 190 0.42 -20.86 7.81
N HIS A 191 1.30 -20.55 6.87
CA HIS A 191 1.37 -19.22 6.25
C HIS A 191 1.34 -19.35 4.72
N ARG A 192 0.69 -18.38 4.08
CA ARG A 192 0.67 -18.14 2.64
C ARG A 192 0.72 -16.63 2.37
N HIS A 193 1.51 -16.21 1.41
CA HIS A 193 1.47 -14.88 0.82
C HIS A 193 0.64 -14.92 -0.47
N CYS A 194 -0.45 -14.17 -0.50
CA CYS A 194 -1.52 -14.32 -1.50
C CYS A 194 -1.57 -13.16 -2.51
N GLY A 195 -0.57 -12.28 -2.55
CA GLY A 195 -0.55 -11.11 -3.44
C GLY A 195 -1.61 -10.07 -3.10
N ASP A 196 -2.31 -9.51 -4.10
CA ASP A 196 -3.26 -8.41 -3.92
C ASP A 196 -4.54 -8.80 -3.15
N LEU A 197 -4.72 -8.24 -1.95
CA LEU A 197 -5.93 -8.45 -1.13
C LEU A 197 -7.21 -8.08 -1.89
N GLY A 198 -8.17 -9.01 -1.91
CA GLY A 198 -9.44 -8.86 -2.63
C GLY A 198 -9.39 -9.22 -4.11
N SER A 199 -8.24 -9.60 -4.66
CA SER A 199 -8.15 -10.16 -6.01
C SER A 199 -8.66 -11.61 -6.07
N THR A 200 -9.13 -12.02 -7.24
CA THR A 200 -9.59 -13.41 -7.48
C THR A 200 -8.47 -14.44 -7.31
N ALA A 201 -7.22 -14.07 -7.60
CA ALA A 201 -6.05 -14.93 -7.38
C ALA A 201 -5.79 -15.09 -5.88
N ALA A 202 -5.73 -13.99 -5.13
CA ALA A 202 -5.53 -14.01 -3.69
C ALA A 202 -6.59 -14.82 -2.95
N VAL A 203 -7.86 -14.72 -3.36
CA VAL A 203 -8.97 -15.52 -2.80
C VAL A 203 -8.74 -17.01 -3.02
N ARG A 204 -8.30 -17.41 -4.23
CA ARG A 204 -7.99 -18.82 -4.54
C ARG A 204 -6.84 -19.33 -3.69
N ASP A 205 -5.77 -18.56 -3.57
CA ASP A 205 -4.57 -18.96 -2.83
C ASP A 205 -4.86 -19.03 -1.31
N THR A 206 -5.69 -18.12 -0.81
CA THR A 206 -6.16 -18.14 0.59
C THR A 206 -7.03 -19.37 0.87
N LEU A 207 -7.97 -19.70 -0.02
CA LEU A 207 -8.81 -20.91 0.11
C LEU A 207 -7.97 -22.19 0.07
N SER A 208 -7.07 -22.31 -0.91
CA SER A 208 -6.17 -23.48 -1.01
C SER A 208 -5.27 -23.62 0.22
N GLY A 209 -4.71 -22.52 0.75
CA GLY A 209 -3.92 -22.58 1.98
C GLY A 209 -4.75 -22.96 3.22
N LEU A 210 -6.02 -22.56 3.27
CA LEU A 210 -6.95 -22.97 4.33
C LEU A 210 -7.35 -24.44 4.24
N GLU A 211 -7.53 -24.97 3.03
CA GLU A 211 -7.76 -26.40 2.80
C GLU A 211 -6.58 -27.23 3.34
N ASP A 212 -5.34 -26.90 2.94
CA ASP A 212 -4.12 -27.54 3.46
C ASP A 212 -4.02 -27.45 5.00
N PHE A 213 -4.38 -26.29 5.56
CA PHE A 213 -4.41 -26.10 7.01
C PHE A 213 -5.46 -26.98 7.69
N LEU A 214 -6.65 -27.11 7.12
CA LEU A 214 -7.73 -27.92 7.68
C LEU A 214 -7.41 -29.42 7.64
N GLU A 215 -6.73 -29.90 6.60
CA GLU A 215 -6.28 -31.29 6.51
C GLU A 215 -5.29 -31.67 7.61
N SER A 216 -4.49 -30.71 8.08
CA SER A 216 -3.47 -30.90 9.13
C SER A 216 -3.94 -30.46 10.53
N LEU A 217 -5.12 -29.85 10.64
CA LEU A 217 -5.61 -29.31 11.91
C LEU A 217 -6.15 -30.41 12.83
N GLU A 218 -5.49 -30.60 13.97
CA GLU A 218 -5.97 -31.44 15.07
C GLU A 218 -6.35 -30.56 16.29
N PRO A 219 -7.65 -30.24 16.48
CA PRO A 219 -8.08 -29.48 17.65
C PRO A 219 -7.89 -30.29 18.94
N GLY A 220 -7.19 -29.71 19.91
CA GLY A 220 -6.95 -30.34 21.21
C GLY A 220 -6.62 -29.33 22.30
N GLU A 221 -6.59 -29.76 23.56
CA GLU A 221 -6.44 -28.88 24.74
C GLU A 221 -5.16 -28.02 24.75
N ARG A 222 -4.16 -28.40 23.96
CA ARG A 222 -2.88 -27.70 23.82
C ARG A 222 -2.60 -27.24 22.38
N SER A 223 -3.57 -27.29 21.49
CA SER A 223 -3.38 -26.90 20.09
C SER A 223 -3.39 -25.37 19.96
N TYR A 224 -2.34 -24.82 19.34
CA TYR A 224 -2.19 -23.40 19.03
C TYR A 224 -1.86 -23.27 17.55
N ALA A 225 -2.76 -23.76 16.70
CA ALA A 225 -2.63 -23.67 15.26
C ALA A 225 -3.41 -22.45 14.73
N SER A 226 -2.81 -21.75 13.77
CA SER A 226 -3.43 -20.63 13.06
C SER A 226 -3.00 -20.69 11.60
N PHE A 227 -3.90 -20.32 10.70
CA PHE A 227 -3.55 -20.02 9.32
C PHE A 227 -3.41 -18.50 9.16
N VAL A 228 -2.39 -18.05 8.45
CA VAL A 228 -2.12 -16.63 8.18
C VAL A 228 -1.96 -16.42 6.68
N ALA A 229 -2.85 -15.63 6.09
CA ALA A 229 -2.67 -15.10 4.75
C ALA A 229 -2.08 -13.68 4.85
N THR A 230 -0.93 -13.43 4.22
CA THR A 230 -0.38 -12.08 4.04
C THR A 230 -0.60 -11.61 2.60
N PHE A 231 -0.62 -10.29 2.40
CA PHE A 231 -0.96 -9.68 1.12
C PHE A 231 0.00 -8.54 0.78
N ASP A 232 -0.01 -8.13 -0.48
CA ASP A 232 0.71 -6.96 -0.96
C ASP A 232 0.19 -5.67 -0.31
N SER A 233 1.01 -4.62 -0.35
CA SER A 233 0.68 -3.34 0.27
C SER A 233 -0.54 -2.69 -0.40
N LEU A 234 -1.51 -2.27 0.40
CA LEU A 234 -2.66 -1.50 -0.10
C LEU A 234 -2.25 -0.06 -0.43
N PRO A 235 -2.77 0.54 -1.53
CA PRO A 235 -2.56 1.95 -1.84
C PRO A 235 -3.08 2.89 -0.75
N ASP A 236 -4.23 2.55 -0.15
CA ASP A 236 -4.78 3.20 1.04
C ASP A 236 -4.70 2.25 2.24
N THR A 237 -4.00 2.67 3.27
CA THR A 237 -3.81 1.87 4.50
C THR A 237 -4.81 2.21 5.60
N SER A 238 -5.76 3.12 5.35
CA SER A 238 -6.80 3.54 6.29
C SER A 238 -7.65 2.36 6.78
N GLU A 239 -8.13 2.43 8.03
CA GLU A 239 -8.98 1.37 8.60
C GLU A 239 -10.27 1.11 7.79
N PRO A 240 -10.99 2.13 7.28
CA PRO A 240 -12.16 1.89 6.43
C PRO A 240 -11.82 1.21 5.10
N ALA A 241 -10.72 1.61 4.43
CA ALA A 241 -10.32 1.00 3.15
C ALA A 241 -9.88 -0.46 3.32
N PHE A 242 -9.14 -0.77 4.39
CA PHE A 242 -8.79 -2.14 4.74
C PHE A 242 -10.03 -2.97 5.09
N GLU A 243 -10.95 -2.44 5.91
CA GLU A 243 -12.19 -3.12 6.28
C GLU A 243 -13.05 -3.48 5.05
N ASP A 244 -13.24 -2.53 4.13
CA ASP A 244 -13.98 -2.76 2.88
C ASP A 244 -13.32 -3.87 2.03
N THR A 245 -12.00 -3.77 1.82
CA THR A 245 -11.26 -4.73 1.00
C THR A 245 -11.23 -6.12 1.63
N MET A 246 -11.06 -6.21 2.96
CA MET A 246 -11.15 -7.46 3.70
C MET A 246 -12.53 -8.10 3.54
N TRP A 247 -13.61 -7.35 3.71
CA TRP A 247 -14.95 -7.92 3.60
C TRP A 247 -15.30 -8.35 2.18
N ARG A 248 -14.86 -7.63 1.14
CA ARG A 248 -14.96 -8.09 -0.25
C ARG A 248 -14.21 -9.40 -0.47
N HIS A 249 -13.00 -9.53 0.09
CA HIS A 249 -12.22 -10.75 0.02
C HIS A 249 -12.95 -11.93 0.70
N LEU A 250 -13.44 -11.74 1.93
CA LEU A 250 -14.22 -12.75 2.67
C LEU A 250 -15.53 -13.12 1.96
N GLN A 251 -16.19 -12.17 1.29
CA GLN A 251 -17.39 -12.43 0.50
C GLN A 251 -17.09 -13.32 -0.72
N ASP A 252 -16.03 -13.02 -1.49
CA ASP A 252 -15.64 -13.85 -2.65
C ASP A 252 -15.17 -15.25 -2.20
N MET A 253 -14.45 -15.34 -1.07
CA MET A 253 -14.14 -16.63 -0.45
C MET A 253 -15.41 -17.45 -0.17
N HIS A 254 -16.40 -16.85 0.51
CA HIS A 254 -17.66 -17.51 0.84
C HIS A 254 -18.48 -17.88 -0.40
N ASP A 255 -18.54 -17.01 -1.41
CA ASP A 255 -19.29 -17.26 -2.63
C ASP A 255 -18.75 -18.48 -3.38
N ARG A 256 -17.44 -18.74 -3.30
CA ARG A 256 -16.79 -19.94 -3.86
C ARG A 256 -16.96 -21.16 -2.95
N ASP A 257 -16.66 -21.01 -1.66
CA ASP A 257 -16.73 -22.10 -0.68
C ASP A 257 -18.14 -22.68 -0.58
N SER A 258 -19.17 -21.83 -0.58
CA SER A 258 -20.58 -22.24 -0.43
C SER A 258 -21.14 -23.10 -1.58
N GLY A 259 -20.44 -23.16 -2.72
CA GLY A 259 -20.75 -24.09 -3.80
C GLY A 259 -20.30 -25.54 -3.53
N HIS A 260 -19.37 -25.72 -2.59
CA HIS A 260 -18.70 -27.00 -2.32
C HIS A 260 -18.91 -27.48 -0.87
N HIS A 261 -18.99 -26.55 0.08
CA HIS A 261 -19.05 -26.84 1.50
C HIS A 261 -20.26 -26.15 2.16
N PRO A 262 -20.97 -26.84 3.07
CA PRO A 262 -22.00 -26.20 3.87
C PRO A 262 -21.37 -25.26 4.90
N TRP A 263 -22.10 -24.24 5.33
CA TRP A 263 -21.71 -23.46 6.51
C TRP A 263 -21.64 -24.36 7.75
N SER A 264 -20.75 -24.06 8.69
CA SER A 264 -20.61 -24.82 9.93
C SER A 264 -21.95 -25.00 10.67
N THR A 265 -22.26 -26.23 11.09
CA THR A 265 -23.52 -26.53 11.81
C THR A 265 -23.55 -26.00 13.24
N GLN A 266 -22.40 -25.65 13.82
CA GLN A 266 -22.29 -25.19 15.20
C GLN A 266 -22.48 -23.67 15.35
N TYR A 267 -22.26 -22.90 14.27
CA TYR A 267 -22.25 -21.44 14.26
C TYR A 267 -23.28 -20.89 13.26
N ALA A 268 -23.76 -19.67 13.51
CA ALA A 268 -24.70 -19.00 12.64
C ALA A 268 -23.99 -18.38 11.43
N SER A 269 -24.66 -18.33 10.28
CA SER A 269 -24.18 -17.62 9.08
C SER A 269 -24.57 -16.15 9.04
N ASP A 270 -25.57 -15.76 9.82
CA ASP A 270 -26.01 -14.37 9.95
C ASP A 270 -24.96 -13.54 10.73
N PRO A 271 -24.32 -12.53 10.12
CA PRO A 271 -23.29 -11.72 10.76
C PRO A 271 -23.81 -10.82 11.88
N SER A 272 -25.13 -10.64 12.03
CA SER A 272 -25.73 -9.95 13.18
C SER A 272 -25.89 -10.85 14.41
N SER A 273 -25.79 -12.16 14.23
CA SER A 273 -25.98 -13.15 15.29
C SER A 273 -24.82 -13.12 16.30
N PRO A 274 -25.10 -13.28 17.61
CA PRO A 274 -24.05 -13.47 18.60
C PRO A 274 -23.35 -14.83 18.52
N ARG A 275 -23.86 -15.74 17.68
CA ARG A 275 -23.21 -17.02 17.36
C ARG A 275 -22.59 -17.03 15.96
N PHE A 276 -22.44 -15.86 15.33
CA PHE A 276 -21.76 -15.78 14.05
C PHE A 276 -20.31 -16.25 14.18
N ALA A 277 -19.85 -17.02 13.20
CA ALA A 277 -18.43 -17.27 12.97
C ALA A 277 -18.23 -17.57 11.49
N PHE A 278 -17.27 -16.90 10.85
CA PHE A 278 -17.01 -17.08 9.43
C PHE A 278 -16.59 -18.52 9.14
N SER A 279 -17.27 -19.16 8.18
CA SER A 279 -17.06 -20.57 7.86
C SER A 279 -16.36 -20.72 6.52
N VAL A 280 -15.35 -21.59 6.46
CA VAL A 280 -14.69 -22.05 5.23
C VAL A 280 -14.47 -23.56 5.35
N GLY A 281 -14.75 -24.34 4.32
CA GLY A 281 -14.65 -25.81 4.38
C GLY A 281 -15.58 -26.44 5.42
N GLY A 282 -16.68 -25.77 5.77
CA GLY A 282 -17.56 -26.15 6.89
C GLY A 282 -16.98 -25.93 8.30
N HIS A 283 -15.81 -25.29 8.39
CA HIS A 283 -15.10 -25.06 9.65
C HIS A 283 -15.22 -23.60 10.13
N PRO A 284 -15.56 -23.35 11.40
CA PRO A 284 -15.76 -21.99 11.92
C PRO A 284 -14.45 -21.33 12.37
N PHE A 285 -14.21 -20.11 11.89
CA PHE A 285 -13.02 -19.31 12.17
C PHE A 285 -13.36 -17.97 12.81
N PHE A 286 -12.53 -17.56 13.77
CA PHE A 286 -12.38 -16.18 14.19
C PHE A 286 -11.29 -15.52 13.34
N VAL A 287 -11.70 -14.58 12.48
CA VAL A 287 -10.79 -13.88 11.57
C VAL A 287 -10.22 -12.64 12.24
N VAL A 288 -8.95 -12.39 12.01
CA VAL A 288 -8.21 -11.25 12.53
C VAL A 288 -7.51 -10.54 11.39
N GLY A 289 -7.87 -9.30 11.16
CA GLY A 289 -7.21 -8.37 10.24
C GLY A 289 -6.05 -7.65 10.92
N LEU A 290 -4.92 -7.58 10.21
CA LEU A 290 -3.74 -6.80 10.55
C LEU A 290 -3.40 -5.90 9.35
N HIS A 291 -3.01 -4.64 9.57
CA HIS A 291 -2.59 -3.75 8.50
C HIS A 291 -1.77 -2.54 9.01
N PRO A 292 -0.98 -1.86 8.15
CA PRO A 292 -0.08 -0.77 8.57
C PRO A 292 -0.77 0.44 9.21
N GLY A 293 -1.99 0.75 8.75
CA GLY A 293 -2.77 1.88 9.24
C GLY A 293 -3.64 1.58 10.46
N ALA A 294 -3.57 0.37 11.02
CA ALA A 294 -4.41 -0.01 12.16
C ALA A 294 -4.16 0.91 13.35
N SER A 295 -5.21 1.49 13.94
CA SER A 295 -5.09 2.37 15.11
C SER A 295 -4.43 1.66 16.30
N ARG A 296 -4.65 0.36 16.43
CA ARG A 296 -4.12 -0.48 17.52
C ARG A 296 -2.72 -1.01 17.21
N PRO A 297 -1.72 -0.80 18.09
CA PRO A 297 -0.38 -1.34 17.92
C PRO A 297 -0.33 -2.86 17.74
N SER A 298 -1.18 -3.61 18.45
CA SER A 298 -1.29 -5.07 18.32
C SER A 298 -1.87 -5.57 16.99
N ARG A 299 -2.41 -4.67 16.17
CA ARG A 299 -2.93 -4.92 14.81
C ARG A 299 -2.09 -4.25 13.72
N ARG A 300 -1.10 -3.43 14.10
CA ARG A 300 -0.27 -2.63 13.20
C ARG A 300 0.89 -3.45 12.64
N PHE A 301 0.57 -4.28 11.66
CA PHE A 301 1.54 -5.11 10.95
C PHE A 301 2.08 -4.41 9.70
N ALA A 302 3.27 -4.78 9.22
CA ALA A 302 3.97 -4.10 8.14
C ALA A 302 3.28 -4.21 6.76
N MET A 303 2.37 -5.17 6.63
CA MET A 303 1.58 -5.43 5.42
C MET A 303 0.17 -5.91 5.83
N PRO A 304 -0.82 -5.92 4.92
CA PRO A 304 -2.13 -6.49 5.21
C PRO A 304 -2.02 -8.00 5.47
N ALA A 305 -2.76 -8.50 6.46
CA ALA A 305 -2.84 -9.93 6.73
C ALA A 305 -4.19 -10.32 7.33
N LEU A 306 -4.64 -11.54 7.04
CA LEU A 306 -5.80 -12.18 7.64
C LEU A 306 -5.35 -13.44 8.38
N VAL A 307 -5.62 -13.47 9.68
CA VAL A 307 -5.31 -14.62 10.55
C VAL A 307 -6.60 -15.36 10.86
N PHE A 308 -6.66 -16.63 10.48
CA PHE A 308 -7.80 -17.51 10.67
C PHE A 308 -7.52 -18.41 11.87
N ASN A 309 -8.31 -18.23 12.94
CA ASN A 309 -8.18 -19.02 14.16
C ASN A 309 -9.39 -19.92 14.33
N SER A 310 -9.16 -21.22 14.49
CA SER A 310 -10.22 -22.21 14.66
C SER A 310 -11.02 -21.99 15.95
N HIS A 311 -12.33 -21.80 15.83
CA HIS A 311 -13.23 -21.78 16.99
C HIS A 311 -13.32 -23.14 17.68
N LEU A 312 -13.21 -24.25 16.93
CA LEU A 312 -13.20 -25.59 17.51
C LEU A 312 -11.96 -25.82 18.39
N GLN A 313 -10.81 -25.26 18.00
CA GLN A 313 -9.60 -25.24 18.84
C GLN A 313 -9.83 -24.45 20.12
N PHE A 314 -10.41 -23.25 20.05
CA PHE A 314 -10.71 -22.45 21.25
C PHE A 314 -11.66 -23.17 22.21
N ASN A 315 -12.67 -23.86 21.67
CA ASN A 315 -13.60 -24.67 22.45
C ASN A 315 -12.88 -25.84 23.14
N ALA A 316 -12.01 -26.56 22.40
CA ALA A 316 -11.25 -27.69 22.93
C ALA A 316 -10.29 -27.30 24.08
N MET A 317 -9.75 -26.07 24.09
CA MET A 317 -8.88 -25.60 25.17
C MET A 317 -9.59 -25.31 26.50
N GLY A 318 -10.92 -25.15 26.51
CA GLY A 318 -11.73 -24.97 27.71
C GLY A 318 -11.19 -23.91 28.69
N ARG A 319 -10.93 -24.30 29.94
CA ARG A 319 -10.45 -23.40 31.02
C ARG A 319 -9.11 -22.71 30.70
N THR A 320 -8.27 -23.33 29.88
CA THR A 320 -6.96 -22.78 29.48
C THR A 320 -7.14 -21.52 28.62
N PHE A 321 -8.11 -21.53 27.70
CA PHE A 321 -8.45 -20.37 26.88
C PHE A 321 -8.88 -19.17 27.73
N PHE A 322 -9.75 -19.37 28.71
CA PHE A 322 -10.20 -18.28 29.60
C PHE A 322 -9.05 -17.64 30.38
N ARG A 323 -8.10 -18.45 30.87
CA ARG A 323 -6.89 -17.96 31.56
C ARG A 323 -5.98 -17.18 30.62
N MET A 324 -5.78 -17.67 29.40
CA MET A 324 -5.01 -16.99 28.37
C MET A 324 -5.65 -15.65 28.01
N ARG A 325 -6.96 -15.63 27.76
CA ARG A 325 -7.73 -14.41 27.45
C ARG A 325 -7.62 -13.36 28.55
N LYS A 326 -7.67 -13.77 29.83
CA LYS A 326 -7.47 -12.86 30.96
C LYS A 326 -6.09 -12.20 30.92
N LYS A 327 -5.03 -13.00 30.75
CA LYS A 327 -3.65 -12.48 30.64
C LYS A 327 -3.43 -11.58 29.42
N ILE A 328 -4.05 -11.89 28.28
CA ILE A 328 -4.00 -11.05 27.09
C ILE A 328 -4.64 -9.69 27.39
N ARG A 329 -5.80 -9.66 28.06
CA ARG A 329 -6.50 -8.41 28.43
C ARG A 329 -5.68 -7.56 29.42
N GLU A 330 -5.05 -8.18 30.41
CA GLU A 330 -4.15 -7.49 31.35
C GLU A 330 -2.99 -6.83 30.62
N ARG A 331 -2.28 -7.58 29.76
CA ARG A 331 -1.16 -7.04 28.97
C ARG A 331 -1.57 -5.96 27.96
N ASP A 332 -2.74 -6.10 27.35
CA ASP A 332 -3.28 -5.11 26.40
C ASP A 332 -3.60 -3.79 27.11
N HIS A 333 -4.15 -3.85 28.34
CA HIS A 333 -4.36 -2.66 29.16
C HIS A 333 -3.02 -2.00 29.54
N ASP A 334 -2.05 -2.78 29.99
CA ASP A 334 -0.74 -2.28 30.43
C ASP A 334 0.05 -1.61 29.29
N LEU A 335 -0.05 -2.15 28.05
CA LEU A 335 0.71 -1.67 26.89
C LEU A 335 -0.02 -0.59 26.09
N ASN A 336 -1.36 -0.63 26.02
CA ASN A 336 -2.16 0.24 25.15
C ASN A 336 -3.07 1.22 25.92
N GLY A 337 -2.95 1.28 27.25
CA GLY A 337 -3.66 2.22 28.13
C GLY A 337 -5.18 2.01 28.22
N SER A 338 -5.74 1.05 27.49
CA SER A 338 -7.16 0.72 27.47
C SER A 338 -7.37 -0.74 27.05
N MET A 339 -8.42 -1.39 27.58
CA MET A 339 -8.81 -2.71 27.07
C MET A 339 -9.28 -2.59 25.63
N ASN A 340 -8.95 -3.55 24.78
CA ASN A 340 -9.55 -3.66 23.46
C ASN A 340 -11.11 -3.70 23.55
N PRO A 341 -11.83 -2.66 23.09
CA PRO A 341 -13.29 -2.60 23.11
C PRO A 341 -13.94 -3.68 22.25
N SER A 342 -13.17 -4.23 21.30
CA SER A 342 -13.53 -5.42 20.52
C SER A 342 -13.69 -6.68 21.39
N LEU A 343 -13.36 -6.64 22.68
CA LEU A 343 -13.54 -7.76 23.60
C LEU A 343 -14.62 -7.51 24.66
N THR A 344 -15.25 -6.34 24.66
CA THR A 344 -16.16 -5.87 25.72
C THR A 344 -17.50 -5.34 25.22
N THR A 345 -17.59 -4.82 24.00
CA THR A 345 -18.70 -3.91 23.62
C THR A 345 -19.76 -4.52 22.70
N TYR A 346 -19.39 -5.48 21.84
CA TYR A 346 -20.26 -5.90 20.74
C TYR A 346 -20.78 -7.34 20.86
N ARG A 347 -22.00 -7.57 20.36
CA ARG A 347 -22.70 -8.85 20.42
C ARG A 347 -22.26 -9.84 19.35
N SER A 348 -21.84 -9.37 18.18
CA SER A 348 -21.36 -10.19 17.06
C SER A 348 -19.85 -10.00 16.86
N GLU A 349 -19.16 -11.10 16.60
CA GLU A 349 -17.71 -11.08 16.37
C GLU A 349 -17.29 -10.46 15.03
N ALA A 350 -18.20 -10.35 14.06
CA ALA A 350 -17.92 -9.74 12.76
C ALA A 350 -17.33 -8.33 12.91
N ARG A 351 -17.82 -7.57 13.90
CA ARG A 351 -17.36 -6.21 14.24
C ARG A 351 -15.88 -6.14 14.67
N HIS A 352 -15.24 -7.27 14.90
CA HIS A 352 -13.86 -7.33 15.41
C HIS A 352 -12.85 -7.76 14.35
N TYR A 353 -13.32 -8.24 13.20
CA TYR A 353 -12.45 -8.87 12.21
C TYR A 353 -11.45 -7.87 11.63
N SER A 354 -11.87 -6.69 11.20
CA SER A 354 -10.98 -5.68 10.62
C SER A 354 -10.00 -5.07 11.64
N GLY A 355 -10.32 -5.16 12.93
CA GLY A 355 -9.59 -4.46 14.00
C GLY A 355 -9.97 -3.00 14.18
N ARG A 356 -10.81 -2.44 13.29
CA ARG A 356 -11.38 -1.09 13.38
C ARG A 356 -12.38 -0.99 14.53
N MET A 357 -12.45 0.17 15.18
CA MET A 357 -13.55 0.50 16.08
C MET A 357 -14.79 0.85 15.24
N THR A 358 -15.83 0.02 15.31
CA THR A 358 -17.05 0.22 14.52
C THR A 358 -18.09 1.07 15.26
N GLU A 359 -18.81 1.89 14.52
CA GLU A 359 -19.90 2.72 15.03
C GLU A 359 -21.06 1.85 15.55
N PRO A 360 -21.91 2.33 16.49
CA PRO A 360 -23.03 1.55 17.02
C PRO A 360 -23.97 0.99 15.93
N ASP A 361 -24.21 1.76 14.88
CA ASP A 361 -25.08 1.44 13.73
C ASP A 361 -24.39 0.67 12.61
N TRP A 362 -23.10 0.35 12.74
CA TRP A 362 -22.36 -0.40 11.73
C TRP A 362 -23.03 -1.74 11.40
N GLY A 363 -23.25 -1.98 10.12
CA GLY A 363 -23.73 -3.25 9.57
C GLY A 363 -22.60 -4.00 8.90
N CYS A 364 -22.54 -5.31 9.09
CA CYS A 364 -21.59 -6.14 8.36
C CYS A 364 -21.97 -6.18 6.87
N PRO A 365 -21.08 -5.85 5.93
CA PRO A 365 -21.38 -5.89 4.49
C PRO A 365 -21.44 -7.32 3.93
N PHE A 366 -21.12 -8.33 4.75
CA PHE A 366 -21.19 -9.74 4.38
C PHE A 366 -22.63 -10.22 4.20
N THR A 367 -22.88 -10.93 3.10
CA THR A 367 -24.17 -11.56 2.80
C THR A 367 -23.98 -13.08 2.68
N PRO A 368 -24.53 -13.87 3.61
CA PRO A 368 -24.43 -15.32 3.54
C PRO A 368 -25.23 -15.87 2.35
N ARG A 369 -24.62 -16.80 1.63
CA ARG A 369 -25.29 -17.61 0.59
C ARG A 369 -26.00 -18.80 1.22
N SER A 370 -27.19 -19.12 0.71
CA SER A 370 -27.86 -20.37 1.04
C SER A 370 -27.10 -21.52 0.39
N THR A 371 -26.60 -22.45 1.20
CA THR A 371 -25.99 -23.69 0.72
C THR A 371 -27.05 -24.48 -0.02
N LYS A 372 -26.87 -24.77 -1.31
CA LYS A 372 -27.76 -25.72 -1.99
C LYS A 372 -27.63 -27.06 -1.27
N PRO A 373 -28.72 -27.70 -0.81
CA PRO A 373 -28.61 -29.08 -0.37
C PRO A 373 -28.12 -29.91 -1.57
N VAL A 374 -27.05 -30.67 -1.36
CA VAL A 374 -26.52 -31.65 -2.31
C VAL A 374 -27.54 -32.76 -2.52
#